data_AF-A0A7Y0ZKV9-F1
#
_entry.id   AF-A0A7Y0ZKV9-F1
#
_cell.length_a   1.000
_cell.length_b   1.000
_cell.length_c   1.000
_cell.angle_alpha   90.00
_cell.angle_beta   90.00
_cell.angle_gamma   90.00
#
_symmetry.space_group_name_H-M   'P 1'
#
loop_
_entity.id
_entity.type
_entity.pdbx_description
1 polymer ?
#
loop_
_entity_poly.entity_id
_entity_poly.type
_entity_poly.pdbx_seq_one_letter_code
_entity_poly.pdbx_strand_id
1 'polypeptide(L)'
;MNTNAEQIKDLIEEAEFQLLAHVDICKWVAAIARAIARDVDSGGGDVLVLTDLVKYFDDSGGATLETAFEQIRKIAALVPAPQKSQSENVARESEVQP
;
A
#
# COMPACT_ATOMS: atom_id res chain seq x y z
N MET A 1 5.54 -23.93 11.81
CA MET A 1 4.93 -23.24 10.66
C MET A 1 4.53 -21.82 11.09
N ASN A 2 5.50 -20.94 11.41
CA ASN A 2 5.21 -19.57 11.88
C ASN A 2 5.85 -18.47 11.01
N THR A 3 6.86 -18.80 10.21
CA THR A 3 7.66 -17.84 9.43
C THR A 3 6.85 -17.06 8.40
N ASN A 4 5.88 -17.68 7.72
CA ASN A 4 5.04 -16.97 6.73
C ASN A 4 4.06 -15.99 7.40
N ALA A 5 3.56 -16.32 8.60
CA ALA A 5 2.61 -15.46 9.31
C ALA A 5 3.31 -14.19 9.84
N GLU A 6 4.53 -14.35 10.35
CA GLU A 6 5.39 -13.22 10.76
C GLU A 6 5.76 -12.34 9.56
N GLN A 7 6.17 -12.92 8.43
CA GLN A 7 6.47 -12.17 7.20
C GLN A 7 5.27 -11.41 6.64
N ILE A 8 4.07 -12.02 6.64
CA ILE A 8 2.84 -11.33 6.21
C ILE A 8 2.52 -10.16 7.13
N LYS A 9 2.74 -10.31 8.44
CA LYS A 9 2.53 -9.27 9.43
C LYS A 9 3.48 -8.09 9.22
N ASP A 10 4.78 -8.35 9.04
CA ASP A 10 5.76 -7.30 8.80
C ASP A 10 5.46 -6.53 7.50
N LEU A 11 5.06 -7.24 6.44
CA LEU A 11 4.72 -6.62 5.16
C LEU A 11 3.45 -5.76 5.24
N ILE A 12 2.44 -6.16 6.00
CA ILE A 12 1.20 -5.38 6.12
C ILE A 12 1.38 -4.16 7.01
N GLU A 13 2.16 -4.28 8.10
CA GLU A 13 2.50 -3.15 8.97
C GLU A 13 3.32 -2.08 8.21
N GLU A 14 4.28 -2.51 7.39
CA GLU A 14 5.03 -1.60 6.51
C GLU A 14 4.13 -0.94 5.45
N ALA A 15 3.23 -1.72 4.83
CA ALA A 15 2.27 -1.17 3.86
C ALA A 15 1.35 -0.11 4.49
N GLU A 16 0.86 -0.38 5.71
CA GLU A 16 0.03 0.55 6.48
C GLU A 16 0.81 1.83 6.82
N PHE A 17 2.04 1.71 7.31
CA PHE A 17 2.90 2.85 7.59
C PHE A 17 3.10 3.73 6.35
N GLN A 18 3.43 3.13 5.20
CA GLN A 18 3.61 3.86 3.95
C GLN A 18 2.32 4.55 3.48
N LEU A 19 1.16 3.91 3.66
CA LEU A 19 -0.13 4.53 3.35
C LEU A 19 -0.41 5.76 4.23
N LEU A 20 -0.17 5.64 5.53
CA LEU A 20 -0.37 6.74 6.49
C LEU A 20 0.58 7.91 6.20
N ALA A 21 1.86 7.62 5.93
CA ALA A 21 2.83 8.62 5.52
C ALA A 21 2.38 9.34 4.23
N HIS A 22 1.86 8.60 3.25
CA HIS A 22 1.34 9.18 2.01
C HIS A 22 0.13 10.11 2.25
N VAL A 23 -0.79 9.70 3.14
CA VAL A 23 -1.93 10.54 3.54
C VAL A 23 -1.46 11.86 4.15
N ASP A 24 -0.43 11.85 4.98
CA ASP A 24 0.12 13.07 5.59
C ASP A 24 0.83 13.96 4.57
N ILE A 25 1.56 13.39 3.62
CA ILE A 25 2.14 14.14 2.49
C ILE A 25 1.02 14.83 1.70
N CYS A 26 -0.09 14.14 1.38
CA CYS A 26 -1.23 14.76 0.70
C CYS A 26 -1.81 15.94 1.50
N LYS A 27 -1.90 15.82 2.83
CA LYS A 27 -2.37 16.94 3.68
C LYS A 27 -1.41 18.12 3.63
N TRP A 28 -0.10 17.89 3.65
CA TRP A 28 0.91 18.95 3.56
C TRP A 28 0.87 19.66 2.22
N VAL A 29 0.81 18.92 1.10
CA VAL A 29 0.68 19.51 -0.24
C VAL A 29 -0.62 20.31 -0.37
N ALA A 30 -1.74 19.81 0.16
CA ALA A 30 -3.00 20.55 0.17
C ALA A 30 -2.92 21.84 1.02
N ALA A 31 -2.17 21.83 2.13
CA ALA A 31 -1.92 23.02 2.94
C ALA A 31 -1.07 24.05 2.20
N ILE A 32 -0.02 23.61 1.50
CA ILE A 32 0.84 24.48 0.68
C ILE A 32 0.03 25.11 -0.46
N ALA A 33 -0.81 24.35 -1.15
CA ALA A 33 -1.68 24.88 -2.20
C ALA A 33 -2.62 25.99 -1.66
N ARG A 34 -3.18 25.80 -0.46
CA ARG A 34 -3.99 26.84 0.22
C ARG A 34 -3.15 28.06 0.62
N ALA A 35 -1.90 27.86 1.04
CA ALA A 35 -0.99 28.95 1.36
C ALA A 35 -0.64 29.77 0.11
N ILE A 36 -0.34 29.12 -1.01
CA ILE A 36 -0.10 29.77 -2.30
C ILE A 36 -1.32 30.62 -2.71
N ALA A 37 -2.54 30.05 -2.64
CA ALA A 37 -3.74 30.78 -3.00
C ALA A 37 -3.92 32.06 -2.16
N ARG A 38 -3.69 31.97 -0.83
CA ARG A 38 -3.77 33.14 0.06
C ARG A 38 -2.66 34.15 -0.16
N ASP A 39 -1.46 33.68 -0.46
CA ASP A 39 -0.32 34.54 -0.74
C ASP A 39 -0.54 35.33 -2.03
N VAL A 40 -1.04 34.68 -3.09
CA VAL A 40 -1.44 35.36 -4.34
C VAL A 40 -2.45 36.47 -4.07
N ASP A 41 -3.45 36.22 -3.23
CA ASP A 41 -4.44 37.25 -2.83
C ASP A 41 -3.81 38.40 -2.01
N SER A 42 -2.65 38.17 -1.40
CA SER A 42 -1.96 39.12 -0.50
C SER A 42 -0.75 39.82 -1.14
N GLY A 43 -0.46 39.56 -2.43
CA GLY A 43 0.64 40.19 -3.17
C GLY A 43 1.70 39.23 -3.73
N GLY A 44 1.60 37.93 -3.42
CA GLY A 44 2.34 36.85 -4.09
C GLY A 44 3.83 36.78 -3.79
N GLY A 45 4.25 37.18 -2.59
CA GLY A 45 5.67 37.26 -2.21
C GLY A 45 6.34 35.90 -2.02
N ASP A 46 5.57 34.89 -1.62
CA ASP A 46 6.07 33.58 -1.20
C ASP A 46 5.73 32.45 -2.19
N VAL A 47 4.98 32.73 -3.27
CA VAL A 47 4.56 31.74 -4.28
C VAL A 47 5.72 30.89 -4.79
N LEU A 48 6.87 31.49 -5.08
CA LEU A 48 8.05 30.77 -5.60
C LEU A 48 8.62 29.81 -4.56
N VAL A 49 8.80 30.27 -3.32
CA VAL A 49 9.32 29.45 -2.21
C VAL A 49 8.38 28.30 -1.88
N LEU A 50 7.08 28.55 -1.88
CA LEU A 50 6.05 27.53 -1.65
C LEU A 50 6.00 26.50 -2.78
N THR A 51 6.23 26.91 -4.02
CA THR A 51 6.29 25.99 -5.17
C THR A 51 7.55 25.14 -5.14
N ASP A 52 8.70 25.72 -4.76
CA ASP A 52 9.95 24.98 -4.58
C ASP A 52 9.84 23.95 -3.45
N LEU A 53 9.08 24.26 -2.39
CA LEU A 53 8.80 23.30 -1.32
C LEU A 53 8.00 22.10 -1.81
N VAL A 54 6.99 22.30 -2.67
CA VAL A 54 6.24 21.19 -3.30
C VAL A 54 7.17 20.33 -4.16
N LYS A 55 8.05 20.96 -4.93
CA LYS A 55 9.04 20.26 -5.76
C LYS A 55 10.00 19.42 -4.91
N TYR A 56 10.48 19.96 -3.79
CA TYR A 56 11.31 19.20 -2.86
C TYR A 56 10.57 17.97 -2.31
N PHE A 57 9.28 18.09 -1.99
CA PHE A 57 8.47 16.94 -1.56
C PHE A 57 8.35 15.88 -2.66
N ASP A 58 8.15 16.29 -3.91
CA ASP A 58 8.10 15.37 -5.06
C ASP A 58 9.44 14.65 -5.28
N ASP A 59 10.55 15.40 -5.29
CA ASP A 59 11.92 14.89 -5.47
C ASP A 59 12.36 13.95 -4.34
N SER A 60 11.86 14.17 -3.11
CA SER A 60 12.26 13.39 -1.94
C SER A 60 11.72 11.96 -1.91
N GLY A 61 10.70 11.63 -2.72
CA GLY A 61 10.20 10.27 -2.94
C GLY A 61 9.82 9.48 -1.66
N GLY A 62 9.63 10.16 -0.53
CA GLY A 62 9.76 9.57 0.81
C GLY A 62 8.75 8.48 1.19
N ALA A 63 7.62 8.39 0.49
CA ALA A 63 6.67 7.29 0.58
C ALA A 63 5.73 7.35 -0.63
N THR A 64 5.91 6.44 -1.59
CA THR A 64 5.01 6.36 -2.75
C THR A 64 3.88 5.39 -2.47
N LEU A 65 2.70 5.68 -3.00
CA LEU A 65 1.57 4.73 -2.96
C LEU A 65 1.94 3.39 -3.62
N GLU A 66 2.84 3.43 -4.61
CA GLU A 66 3.34 2.25 -5.32
C GLU A 66 4.14 1.31 -4.40
N THR A 67 4.98 1.85 -3.51
CA THR A 67 5.72 1.04 -2.54
C THR A 67 4.79 0.28 -1.59
N ALA A 68 3.67 0.88 -1.17
CA ALA A 68 2.70 0.20 -0.31
C ALA A 68 1.96 -0.91 -1.06
N PHE A 69 1.57 -0.66 -2.32
CA PHE A 69 0.99 -1.70 -3.17
C PHE A 69 1.96 -2.85 -3.44
N GLU A 70 3.25 -2.56 -3.57
CA GLU A 70 4.26 -3.59 -3.76
C GLU A 70 4.36 -4.53 -2.54
N GLN A 71 4.28 -4.00 -1.32
CA GLN A 71 4.24 -4.86 -0.12
C GLN A 71 2.98 -5.74 -0.10
N ILE A 72 1.82 -5.18 -0.49
CA ILE A 72 0.56 -5.94 -0.57
C ILE A 72 0.64 -7.03 -1.65
N ARG A 73 1.27 -6.77 -2.80
CA ARG A 73 1.50 -7.79 -3.84
C ARG A 73 2.38 -8.93 -3.33
N LYS A 74 3.41 -8.64 -2.53
CA LYS A 74 4.24 -9.68 -1.91
C LYS A 74 3.42 -10.56 -0.97
N ILE A 75 2.49 -9.99 -0.20
CA ILE A 75 1.56 -10.77 0.63
C ILE A 75 0.71 -11.70 -0.24
N ALA A 76 0.18 -11.22 -1.37
CA ALA A 76 -0.62 -12.04 -2.29
C ALA A 76 0.17 -13.23 -2.86
N ALA A 77 1.49 -13.10 -3.03
CA ALA A 77 2.37 -14.19 -3.46
C ALA A 77 2.68 -15.21 -2.33
N LEU A 78 2.57 -14.80 -1.06
CA LEU A 78 2.83 -15.65 0.11
C LEU A 78 1.61 -16.45 0.58
N VAL A 79 0.40 -16.02 0.22
CA VAL A 79 -0.84 -16.73 0.55
C VAL A 79 -1.10 -17.81 -0.51
N PRO A 80 -1.08 -19.12 -0.18
CA PRO A 80 -1.41 -20.16 -1.13
C PRO A 80 -2.82 -19.95 -1.66
N ALA A 81 -3.00 -19.95 -2.98
CA ALA A 81 -4.33 -20.00 -3.59
C ALA A 81 -5.10 -21.17 -2.97
N PRO A 82 -6.39 -20.99 -2.59
CA PRO A 82 -7.16 -22.06 -1.97
C PRO A 82 -7.20 -23.25 -2.94
N GLN A 83 -6.38 -24.27 -2.66
CA GLN A 83 -6.45 -25.53 -3.35
C GLN A 83 -7.82 -26.08 -3.03
N LYS A 84 -8.73 -26.06 -4.01
CA LYS A 84 -9.96 -26.85 -3.94
C LYS A 84 -9.51 -28.25 -3.55
N SER A 85 -9.95 -28.71 -2.39
CA SER A 85 -9.78 -30.09 -1.95
C SER A 85 -10.18 -30.96 -3.13
N GLN A 86 -9.21 -31.67 -3.73
CA GLN A 86 -9.54 -32.62 -4.78
C GLN A 86 -10.53 -33.59 -4.15
N SER A 87 -11.78 -33.57 -4.65
CA SER A 87 -12.75 -34.59 -4.33
C SER A 87 -12.08 -35.92 -4.63
N GLU A 88 -11.83 -36.69 -3.59
CA GLU A 88 -11.26 -38.02 -3.70
C GLU A 88 -12.23 -38.85 -4.54
N ASN A 89 -11.88 -39.12 -5.81
CA ASN A 89 -12.62 -40.06 -6.65
C ASN A 89 -12.32 -41.47 -6.13
N VAL A 90 -12.89 -41.83 -4.99
CA VAL A 90 -12.79 -43.19 -4.45
C VAL A 90 -13.77 -44.05 -5.22
N ALA A 91 -13.26 -44.86 -6.14
CA ALA A 91 -14.00 -45.99 -6.70
C ALA A 91 -14.25 -46.98 -5.56
N ARG A 92 -15.41 -46.90 -4.91
CA ARG A 92 -15.88 -47.96 -4.03
C ARG A 92 -16.30 -49.13 -4.91
N GLU A 93 -15.41 -50.11 -5.06
CA GLU A 93 -15.82 -51.45 -5.50
C GLU A 93 -16.92 -51.91 -4.55
N SER A 94 -18.15 -52.01 -5.08
CA SER A 94 -19.21 -52.73 -4.40
C SER A 94 -18.84 -54.20 -4.46
N GLU A 95 -18.19 -54.68 -3.39
CA GLU A 95 -18.09 -56.11 -3.13
C GLU A 95 -19.51 -56.68 -3.04
N VAL A 96 -19.87 -57.43 -4.08
CA VAL A 96 -21.03 -58.32 -4.07
C VAL A 96 -20.74 -59.43 -3.07
N GLN A 97 -21.60 -59.59 -2.06
CA GLN A 97 -21.61 -60.74 -1.16
C GLN A 97 -22.95 -61.48 -1.26
N PRO A 98 -22.94 -62.81 -1.03
CA PRO A 98 -23.67 -63.83 -1.80
C PRO A 98 -25.16 -64.00 -1.47
#